data_AF-A0A2R6A6P7-F1
#
_entry.id   AF-A0A2R6A6P7-F1
#
_cell.length_a   1.000
_cell.length_b   1.000
_cell.length_c   1.000
_cell.angle_alpha   90.00
_cell.angle_beta   90.00
_cell.angle_gamma   90.00
#
_symmetry.space_group_name_H-M   'P 1'
#
loop_
_entity.id
_entity.type
_entity.pdbx_description
1 polymer ?
#
loop_
_entity_poly.entity_id
_entity_poly.type
_entity_poly.pdbx_seq_one_letter_code
_entity_poly.pdbx_strand_id
1 'polypeptide(L)' 'MSLLAVIGKPVQYSLSPYLHHYCASLMGLRVLSFRCELEANQLTNFVGWVRTTPGFVGFNVTMPYNPKS' A
#
# COMPACT_ATOMS: atom_id res chain seq x y z
N MET A 1 -0.19 -7.77 -14.04
CA MET A 1 -0.98 -6.84 -13.21
C MET A 1 -0.15 -6.56 -11.98
N SER A 2 0.05 -5.29 -11.65
CA SER A 2 0.91 -4.87 -10.53
C SER A 2 0.08 -4.62 -9.28
N LEU A 3 0.57 -5.05 -8.13
CA LEU A 3 -0.08 -4.87 -6.82
C LEU A 3 0.68 -3.81 -6.01
N LEU A 4 -0.07 -2.84 -5.48
CA LEU A 4 0.42 -1.82 -4.56
C LEU A 4 -0.43 -1.84 -3.28
N ALA A 5 0.22 -1.80 -2.13
CA ALA A 5 -0.49 -1.60 -0.86
C ALA A 5 -0.23 -0.22 -0.28
N VAL A 6 -1.17 0.26 0.51
CA VAL A 6 -0.99 1.38 1.42
C VAL A 6 -1.19 0.82 2.82
N ILE A 7 -0.13 0.84 3.62
CA ILE A 7 -0.10 0.25 4.96
C ILE A 7 -0.15 1.31 6.04
N GLY A 8 -0.91 1.07 7.11
CA GLY A 8 -1.00 1.96 8.27
C GLY A 8 -2.15 1.59 9.20
N LYS A 9 -2.34 2.35 10.27
CA LYS A 9 -3.45 2.16 11.22
C LYS A 9 -3.80 3.49 11.93
N PRO A 10 -4.99 4.09 11.69
CA PRO A 10 -6.02 3.67 10.74
C PRO A 10 -5.62 4.03 9.30
N VAL A 11 -5.92 3.14 8.33
CA VAL A 11 -5.60 3.37 6.90
C VAL A 11 -6.84 3.66 6.06
N GLN A 12 -8.04 3.39 6.58
CA GLN A 12 -9.31 3.42 5.83
C GLN A 12 -9.59 4.74 5.10
N TYR A 13 -9.11 5.87 5.65
CA TYR A 13 -9.28 7.21 5.06
C TYR A 13 -8.20 7.60 4.05
N SER A 14 -7.23 6.73 3.77
CA SER A 14 -6.18 7.04 2.80
C SER A 14 -6.77 7.16 1.39
N LEU A 15 -6.51 8.29 0.73
CA LEU A 15 -6.85 8.53 -0.67
C LEU A 15 -5.82 7.96 -1.65
N SER A 16 -4.66 7.49 -1.17
CA SER A 16 -3.58 6.98 -2.01
C SER A 16 -4.02 5.88 -2.99
N PRO A 17 -4.86 4.88 -2.63
CA PRO A 17 -5.31 3.88 -3.59
C PRO A 17 -6.14 4.45 -4.74
N TYR A 18 -6.96 5.47 -4.46
CA TYR A 18 -7.74 6.16 -5.48
C TYR A 18 -6.81 6.91 -6.44
N LEU A 19 -5.83 7.64 -5.89
CA LEU A 19 -4.84 8.36 -6.70
C LEU A 19 -3.99 7.41 -7.55
N HIS A 20 -3.55 6.28 -6.98
CA HIS A 20 -2.81 5.27 -7.74
C HIS A 20 -3.65 4.69 -8.88
N HIS A 21 -4.94 4.41 -8.64
CA HIS A 21 -5.84 3.93 -9.68
C HIS A 21 -6.03 4.97 -10.80
N TYR A 22 -6.26 6.23 -10.43
CA TYR A 22 -6.40 7.32 -11.39
C TYR A 22 -5.13 7.54 -12.23
N CYS A 23 -3.96 7.59 -11.61
CA CYS A 23 -2.70 7.72 -12.35
C CYS A 23 -2.44 6.49 -13.24
N ALA A 24 -2.69 5.28 -12.74
CA ALA A 24 -2.52 4.07 -13.51
C ALA A 24 -3.43 4.02 -14.74
N SER A 25 -4.69 4.48 -14.62
CA SER A 25 -5.62 4.52 -15.75
C SER A 25 -5.17 5.51 -16.83
N LEU A 26 -4.69 6.70 -16.44
CA LEU A 26 -4.12 7.68 -17.37
C LEU A 26 -2.89 7.15 -18.12
N MET A 27 -2.11 6.28 -17.49
CA MET A 27 -0.90 5.68 -18.07
C MET A 27 -1.15 4.36 -18.82
N GLY A 28 -2.40 3.87 -18.87
CA GLY A 28 -2.72 2.56 -19.44
C GLY A 28 -2.12 1.36 -18.66
N LEU A 29 -1.77 1.56 -17.39
CA LEU A 29 -1.17 0.55 -16.55
C LEU A 29 -2.23 -0.27 -15.80
N ARG A 30 -2.01 -1.58 -15.71
CA ARG A 30 -2.87 -2.48 -14.90
C ARG A 30 -2.33 -2.59 -13.48
N VAL A 31 -2.77 -1.67 -12.61
CA VAL A 31 -2.39 -1.61 -11.19
C VAL A 31 -3.62 -1.80 -10.30
N LEU A 32 -3.52 -2.72 -9.35
CA LEU A 32 -4.44 -2.83 -8.22
C LEU A 32 -3.78 -2.24 -6.99
N SER A 33 -4.27 -1.07 -6.54
CA SER A 33 -3.85 -0.48 -5.28
C SER A 33 -4.92 -0.69 -4.21
N PHE A 34 -4.52 -1.15 -3.02
CA PHE A 34 -5.44 -1.41 -1.92
C PHE A 34 -4.88 -0.92 -0.58
N ARG A 35 -5.77 -0.83 0.41
CA ARG A 35 -5.43 -0.44 1.79
C ARG A 35 -5.21 -1.70 2.63
N CYS A 36 -4.23 -1.69 3.51
CA CYS A 36 -3.94 -2.81 4.40
C CYS A 36 -3.68 -2.28 5.81
N GLU A 37 -4.57 -2.59 6.75
CA GLU A 37 -4.32 -2.29 8.16
C GLU A 37 -3.32 -3.28 8.73
N LEU A 38 -2.27 -2.74 9.34
CA LEU A 38 -1.20 -3.51 9.95
C LEU A 38 -0.82 -2.92 11.30
N GLU A 39 -0.71 -3.79 12.28
CA GLU A 39 -0.05 -3.50 13.55
C GLU A 39 1.47 -3.49 13.39
N ALA A 40 2.16 -2.79 14.29
CA ALA A 40 3.63 -2.70 14.25
C ALA A 40 4.33 -4.07 14.28
N ASN A 41 3.80 -5.02 15.04
CA ASN A 41 4.33 -6.37 15.14
C ASN A 41 4.09 -7.23 13.87
N GLN A 42 3.26 -6.77 12.92
CA GLN A 42 2.97 -7.47 11.67
C GLN A 42 3.83 -6.98 10.51
N LEU A 43 4.53 -5.86 10.66
CA LEU A 43 5.29 -5.22 9.58
C LEU A 43 6.35 -6.15 8.98
N THR A 44 7.14 -6.83 9.83
CA THR A 44 8.19 -7.75 9.37
C THR A 44 7.62 -8.89 8.51
N ASN A 45 6.50 -9.48 8.96
CA ASN A 45 5.83 -10.55 8.23
C ASN A 45 5.26 -10.04 6.91
N PHE A 46 4.67 -8.85 6.90
CA PHE A 46 4.17 -8.21 5.69
C PHE A 46 5.28 -7.96 4.66
N VAL A 47 6.44 -7.44 5.08
CA VAL A 47 7.59 -7.22 4.18
C VAL A 47 8.09 -8.54 3.60
N GLY A 48 8.15 -9.60 4.41
CA GLY A 48 8.51 -10.94 3.93
C GLY A 48 7.53 -11.48 2.89
N TRP A 49 6.22 -11.29 3.13
CA TRP A 49 5.17 -11.68 2.20
C TRP A 49 5.22 -10.89 0.89
N VAL A 50 5.40 -9.56 0.95
CA VAL A 50 5.52 -8.70 -0.24
C VAL A 50 6.68 -9.15 -1.15
N ARG A 51 7.84 -9.49 -0.57
CA ARG A 51 9.03 -9.92 -1.34
C ARG A 51 8.82 -11.23 -2.09
N THR A 52 7.95 -12.10 -1.59
CA THR A 52 7.71 -13.43 -2.13
C THR A 52 6.44 -13.52 -2.98
N THR A 53 5.59 -12.49 -2.94
CA THR A 53 4.32 -12.45 -3.66
C THR A 53 4.49 -11.96 -5.09
N PRO A 54 4.21 -12.79 -6.12
CA PRO A 54 4.31 -12.37 -7.51
C PRO A 54 3.40 -11.19 -7.84
N GLY A 55 3.93 -10.24 -8.61
CA GLY A 55 3.17 -9.06 -9.05
C GLY A 55 3.10 -7.93 -8.03
N PHE A 56 3.57 -8.13 -6.79
CA PHE A 56 3.74 -7.02 -5.85
C PHE A 56 4.90 -6.13 -6.28
N VAL A 57 4.63 -4.83 -6.46
CA VAL A 57 5.64 -3.86 -6.91
C VAL A 57 6.08 -2.90 -5.80
N GLY A 58 5.35 -2.85 -4.69
CA GLY A 58 5.72 -2.07 -3.51
C GLY A 58 4.54 -1.71 -2.63
N PHE A 59 4.81 -0.90 -1.61
CA PHE A 59 3.79 -0.37 -0.72
C PHE A 59 4.17 1.02 -0.21
N ASN A 60 3.17 1.85 0.05
CA ASN A 60 3.32 3.12 0.74
C ASN A 60 3.01 2.94 2.23
N VAL A 61 3.71 3.67 3.10
CA VAL A 61 3.46 3.68 4.55
C VAL A 61 2.73 4.97 4.91
N THR A 62 1.65 4.87 5.69
CA THR A 62 0.93 6.01 6.31
C THR A 62 0.92 5.85 7.84
N MET A 63 0.33 6.81 8.56
CA MET A 63 0.29 6.83 10.03
C MET A 63 -0.14 5.50 10.68
N PRO A 64 0.45 5.12 11.84
CA PRO A 64 1.25 5.94 12.74
C PRO A 64 2.76 5.69 12.52
N TYR A 65 3.28 6.09 11.37
CA TYR A 65 4.72 6.21 11.11
C TYR A 65 5.12 7.59 10.58
N ASN A 66 4.20 8.56 10.62
CA ASN A 66 4.51 9.99 10.58
C ASN A 66 4.30 10.51 12.01
N PRO A 67 5.34 10.90 12.77
CA PRO A 67 5.13 11.59 14.03
C PRO A 67 4.36 12.87 13.70
N LYS A 68 3.14 12.98 14.22
CA LYS A 68 2.47 14.29 14.27
C LYS A 68 3.37 15.17 15.14
N SER A 69 3.85 16.24 14.50
CA SER A 69 4.47 17.44 15.08
C SER A 69 3.81 17.89 16.37
#